data_AF-A0A961VTW9-F1
#
_entry.id   AF-A0A961VTW9-F1
#
_cell.length_a   1.000
_cell.length_b   1.000
_cell.length_c   1.000
_cell.angle_alpha   90.00
_cell.angle_beta   90.00
_cell.angle_gamma   90.00
#
_symmetry.space_group_name_H-M   'P 1'
#
loop_
_entity.id
_entity.type
_entity.pdbx_description
1 polymer ?
#
loop_
_entity_poly.entity_id
_entity_poly.type
_entity_poly.pdbx_seq_one_letter_code
_entity_poly.pdbx_strand_id
1 'polypeptide(L)'
;MKDFMITMMAGMMPYMKPLMWLGVVAAALGLALLILHVIFRANTGGWVLLAGRITLGFAIFFFGCQIAGYFLGAAPGINFGDFSKMEFNIVPFWHIGAGFLAAALVLGFFGGRTREA
;
A
#
# COMPACT_ATOMS: atom_id res chain seq x y z
N MET A 1 -18.69 -8.39 20.37
CA MET A 1 -17.75 -7.42 19.75
C MET A 1 -16.74 -8.10 18.85
N LYS A 2 -16.03 -9.15 19.31
CA LYS A 2 -15.12 -9.92 18.46
C LYS A 2 -15.80 -10.53 17.24
N ASP A 3 -17.00 -11.09 17.40
CA ASP A 3 -17.73 -11.68 16.26
C ASP A 3 -18.10 -10.65 15.20
N PHE A 4 -18.54 -9.45 15.61
CA PHE A 4 -18.76 -8.33 14.69
C PHE A 4 -17.48 -7.94 13.93
N MET A 5 -16.34 -7.86 14.62
CA MET A 5 -15.05 -7.57 13.98
C MET A 5 -14.62 -8.69 13.01
N ILE A 6 -14.88 -9.95 13.34
CA ILE A 6 -14.60 -11.11 12.48
C ILE A 6 -15.50 -11.08 11.24
N THR A 7 -16.79 -10.77 11.38
CA THR A 7 -17.72 -10.60 10.24
C THR A 7 -17.29 -9.46 9.33
N MET A 8 -16.86 -8.32 9.89
CA MET A 8 -16.31 -7.22 9.10
C MET A 8 -15.00 -7.61 8.39
N MET A 9 -14.09 -8.31 9.08
CA MET A 9 -12.84 -8.80 8.48
C MET A 9 -13.13 -9.73 7.31
N ALA A 10 -14.07 -10.66 7.47
CA ALA A 10 -14.49 -11.59 6.42
C ALA A 10 -15.12 -10.87 5.22
N GLY A 11 -15.95 -9.85 5.46
CA GLY A 11 -16.51 -9.01 4.39
C GLY A 11 -15.46 -8.19 3.65
N MET A 12 -14.36 -7.83 4.29
CA MET A 12 -13.27 -7.06 3.69
C MET A 12 -12.22 -7.91 2.96
N MET A 13 -12.13 -9.22 3.25
CA MET A 13 -11.14 -10.12 2.63
C MET A 13 -11.10 -10.06 1.08
N PRO A 14 -12.24 -10.07 0.34
CA PRO A 14 -12.23 -10.00 -1.12
C PRO A 14 -11.65 -8.70 -1.66
N TYR A 15 -11.75 -7.61 -0.90
CA TYR A 15 -11.31 -6.27 -1.30
C TYR A 15 -9.83 -6.02 -0.98
N MET A 16 -9.19 -6.84 -0.16
CA MET A 16 -7.78 -6.66 0.24
C MET A 16 -6.82 -6.68 -0.96
N LYS A 17 -7.00 -7.62 -1.88
CA LYS A 17 -6.14 -7.75 -3.07
C LYS A 17 -6.33 -6.58 -4.05
N PRO A 18 -7.56 -6.20 -4.44
CA PRO A 18 -7.79 -4.97 -5.21
C PRO A 18 -7.22 -3.72 -4.54
N LEU A 19 -7.39 -3.57 -3.22
CA LEU A 19 -6.91 -2.42 -2.46
C LEU A 19 -5.38 -2.33 -2.46
N MET A 20 -4.69 -3.46 -2.33
CA MET A 20 -3.24 -3.51 -2.51
C MET A 20 -2.84 -3.05 -3.91
N TRP A 21 -3.52 -3.53 -4.97
CA TRP A 21 -3.20 -3.11 -6.34
C TRP A 21 -3.43 -1.62 -6.55
N LEU A 22 -4.44 -1.02 -5.93
CA LEU A 22 -4.60 0.44 -5.94
C LEU A 22 -3.41 1.16 -5.32
N GLY A 23 -2.88 0.64 -4.20
CA GLY A 23 -1.65 1.15 -3.59
C GLY A 23 -0.44 1.03 -4.52
N VAL A 24 -0.31 -0.10 -5.23
CA VAL A 24 0.77 -0.34 -6.21
C VAL A 24 0.67 0.65 -7.36
N VAL A 25 -0.52 0.86 -7.92
CA VAL A 25 -0.76 1.83 -9.00
C VAL A 25 -0.44 3.24 -8.53
N ALA A 26 -0.86 3.63 -7.32
CA ALA A 26 -0.55 4.95 -6.77
C ALA A 26 0.97 5.16 -6.62
N ALA A 27 1.70 4.16 -6.11
CA ALA A 27 3.15 4.22 -5.99
C ALA A 27 3.85 4.28 -7.36
N ALA A 28 3.41 3.48 -8.33
CA ALA A 28 3.96 3.47 -9.68
C ALA A 28 3.73 4.80 -10.42
N LEU A 29 2.52 5.40 -10.28
CA LEU A 29 2.22 6.72 -10.82
C LEU A 29 3.07 7.81 -10.16
N GLY A 30 3.24 7.74 -8.83
CA GLY A 30 4.13 8.64 -8.10
C GLY A 30 5.57 8.55 -8.61
N LEU A 31 6.06 7.33 -8.86
CA LEU A 31 7.39 7.10 -9.39
C LEU A 31 7.55 7.64 -10.81
N ALA A 32 6.56 7.41 -11.69
CA ALA A 32 6.57 7.96 -13.05
C ALA A 32 6.59 9.50 -13.04
N LEU A 33 5.79 10.13 -12.17
CA LEU A 33 5.78 11.58 -12.00
C LEU A 33 7.10 12.12 -11.46
N LEU A 34 7.76 11.37 -10.57
CA LEU A 34 9.07 11.70 -10.05
C LEU A 34 10.14 11.64 -11.15
N ILE A 35 10.12 10.60 -11.98
CA ILE A 35 11.02 10.47 -13.14
C ILE A 35 10.80 11.63 -14.11
N LEU A 36 9.54 11.97 -14.41
CA LEU A 36 9.20 13.13 -15.24
C LEU A 36 9.72 14.44 -14.65
N HIS A 37 9.61 14.61 -13.34
CA HIS A 37 10.16 15.78 -12.65
C HIS A 37 11.68 15.87 -12.80
N VAL A 38 12.39 14.77 -12.49
CA VAL A 38 13.85 14.77 -12.41
C VAL A 38 14.50 14.85 -13.79
N ILE A 39 13.97 14.12 -14.78
CA ILE A 39 14.57 14.04 -16.13
C ILE A 39 14.12 15.21 -17.00
N PHE A 40 12.82 15.50 -17.04
CA PHE A 40 12.26 16.50 -17.95
C PHE A 40 12.06 17.87 -17.29
N ARG A 41 12.42 18.03 -16.01
CA ARG A 41 12.18 19.25 -15.22
C ARG A 41 10.71 19.69 -15.24
N ALA A 42 9.79 18.73 -15.36
CA ALA A 42 8.37 19.00 -15.37
C ALA A 42 7.89 19.45 -13.98
N ASN A 43 6.97 20.40 -13.88
CA ASN A 43 6.45 20.88 -12.58
C ASN A 43 5.45 19.90 -11.93
N THR A 44 5.92 18.71 -11.58
CA THR A 44 5.13 17.60 -11.01
C THR A 44 5.40 17.34 -9.53
N GLY A 45 6.28 18.10 -8.86
CA GLY A 45 6.70 17.82 -7.47
C GLY A 45 5.54 17.78 -6.46
N GLY A 46 4.53 18.66 -6.62
CA GLY A 46 3.31 18.62 -5.81
C GLY A 46 2.51 17.31 -5.97
N TRP A 47 2.45 16.77 -7.18
CA TRP A 47 1.76 15.51 -7.48
C TRP A 47 2.54 14.29 -6.98
N VAL A 48 3.87 14.34 -7.02
CA VAL A 48 4.74 13.30 -6.41
C VAL A 48 4.52 13.22 -4.90
N LEU A 49 4.43 14.36 -4.22
CA LEU A 49 4.13 14.41 -2.78
C LEU A 49 2.73 13.86 -2.46
N LEU A 50 1.73 14.19 -3.29
CA LEU A 50 0.38 13.65 -3.13
C LEU A 50 0.39 12.13 -3.26
N ALA A 51 1.05 11.60 -4.30
CA ALA A 51 1.19 10.16 -4.50
C ALA A 51 1.90 9.51 -3.31
N GLY A 52 3.00 10.10 -2.82
CA GLY A 52 3.71 9.63 -1.62
C GLY A 52 2.83 9.57 -0.38
N ARG A 53 1.98 10.58 -0.14
CA ARG A 53 1.02 10.60 0.98
C ARG A 53 -0.07 9.55 0.83
N ILE A 54 -0.58 9.33 -0.39
CA ILE A 54 -1.55 8.27 -0.66
C ILE A 54 -0.93 6.89 -0.38
N THR A 55 0.28 6.65 -0.90
CA THR A 55 1.03 5.40 -0.65
C THR A 55 1.33 5.21 0.85
N LEU A 56 1.64 6.28 1.58
CA LEU A 56 1.79 6.22 3.04
C LEU A 56 0.48 5.79 3.73
N GLY A 57 -0.66 6.30 3.27
CA GLY A 57 -1.97 5.89 3.76
C GLY A 57 -2.20 4.38 3.60
N PHE A 58 -1.82 3.81 2.46
CA PHE A 58 -1.86 2.35 2.26
C PHE A 58 -0.91 1.60 3.20
N ALA A 59 0.31 2.11 3.42
CA ALA A 59 1.24 1.49 4.36
C ALA A 59 0.66 1.41 5.79
N ILE A 60 0.13 2.53 6.29
CA ILE A 60 -0.52 2.62 7.61
C ILE A 60 -1.71 1.66 7.68
N PHE A 61 -2.53 1.62 6.62
CA PHE A 61 -3.67 0.72 6.53
C PHE A 61 -3.26 -0.75 6.68
N PHE A 62 -2.26 -1.22 5.92
CA PHE A 62 -1.81 -2.62 5.97
C PHE A 62 -1.15 -2.98 7.30
N PHE A 63 -0.41 -2.07 7.93
CA PHE A 63 0.07 -2.28 9.31
C PHE A 63 -1.08 -2.35 10.32
N GLY A 64 -2.11 -1.51 10.16
CA GLY A 64 -3.33 -1.57 10.95
C GLY A 64 -4.03 -2.92 10.82
N CYS A 65 -4.17 -3.45 9.60
CA CYS A 65 -4.72 -4.78 9.35
C CYS A 65 -3.88 -5.89 9.99
N GLN A 66 -2.55 -5.79 9.96
CA GLN A 66 -1.67 -6.75 10.63
C GLN A 66 -1.92 -6.76 12.15
N ILE A 67 -1.95 -5.59 12.77
CA ILE A 67 -2.18 -5.44 14.21
C ILE A 67 -3.56 -5.98 14.59
N ALA A 68 -4.60 -5.57 13.86
CA ALA A 68 -5.96 -6.04 14.10
C ALA A 68 -6.10 -7.56 13.95
N GLY A 69 -5.45 -8.15 12.94
CA GLY A 69 -5.41 -9.60 12.74
C GLY A 69 -4.79 -10.33 13.93
N TYR A 70 -3.67 -9.83 14.46
CA TYR A 70 -3.05 -10.40 15.66
C TYR A 70 -3.93 -10.26 16.91
N PHE A 71 -4.59 -9.12 17.10
CA PHE A 71 -5.54 -8.94 18.22
C PHE A 71 -6.73 -9.90 18.16
N LEU A 72 -7.13 -10.33 16.96
CA LEU A 72 -8.19 -11.30 16.74
C LEU A 72 -7.69 -12.76 16.76
N GLY A 73 -6.39 -13.00 16.94
CA GLY A 73 -5.79 -14.34 16.93
C GLY A 73 -5.73 -14.99 15.54
N ALA A 74 -5.87 -14.20 14.47
CA ALA A 74 -5.74 -14.67 13.09
C ALA A 74 -4.29 -14.53 12.59
N ALA A 75 -3.94 -15.25 11.51
CA ALA A 75 -2.72 -15.04 10.75
C ALA A 75 -3.03 -14.14 9.54
N PRO A 76 -2.85 -12.81 9.64
CA PRO A 76 -3.34 -11.89 8.62
C PRO A 76 -2.40 -11.81 7.42
N GLY A 77 -2.97 -11.92 6.22
CA GLY A 77 -2.25 -11.84 4.96
C GLY A 77 -3.18 -11.88 3.75
N ILE A 78 -2.61 -11.64 2.56
CA ILE A 78 -3.31 -11.75 1.27
C ILE A 78 -2.91 -13.05 0.61
N ASN A 79 -3.89 -13.83 0.14
CA ASN A 79 -3.61 -14.95 -0.76
C ASN A 79 -3.40 -14.45 -2.20
N PHE A 80 -2.18 -14.64 -2.70
CA PHE A 80 -1.79 -14.34 -4.07
C PHE A 80 -1.92 -15.52 -5.02
N GLY A 81 -2.15 -16.73 -4.51
CA GLY A 81 -2.28 -17.92 -5.34
C GLY A 81 -3.58 -17.97 -6.13
N ASP A 82 -3.62 -18.88 -7.09
CA ASP A 82 -4.79 -19.14 -7.93
C ASP A 82 -5.75 -20.09 -7.21
N PHE A 83 -6.92 -19.58 -6.81
CA PHE A 83 -7.97 -20.38 -6.18
C PHE A 83 -8.46 -21.52 -7.07
N SER A 84 -8.31 -21.41 -8.41
CA SER A 84 -8.67 -22.49 -9.34
C SER A 84 -7.67 -23.65 -9.35
N LYS A 85 -6.47 -23.46 -8.78
CA LYS A 85 -5.37 -24.45 -8.75
C LYS A 85 -4.93 -24.85 -7.34
N MET A 86 -5.66 -24.43 -6.30
CA MET A 86 -5.33 -24.70 -4.88
C MET A 86 -3.93 -24.19 -4.48
N GLU A 87 -3.44 -23.14 -5.13
CA GLU A 87 -2.18 -22.50 -4.74
C GLU A 87 -2.44 -21.50 -3.61
N PHE A 88 -1.70 -21.64 -2.52
CA PHE A 88 -1.75 -20.72 -1.39
C PHE A 88 -0.41 -20.01 -1.27
N ASN A 89 -0.36 -18.77 -1.75
CA ASN A 89 0.77 -17.88 -1.54
C ASN A 89 0.32 -16.74 -0.62
N ILE A 90 0.32 -17.01 0.68
CA ILE A 90 -0.14 -16.06 1.69
C ILE A 90 1.03 -15.14 2.05
N VAL A 91 0.94 -13.89 1.59
CA VAL A 91 1.91 -12.86 1.96
C VAL A 91 1.35 -12.07 3.15
N PRO A 92 2.09 -11.97 4.26
CA PRO A 92 1.68 -11.19 5.42
C PRO A 92 1.46 -9.71 5.09
N PHE A 93 0.47 -9.06 5.70
CA PHE A 93 0.20 -7.64 5.44
C PHE A 93 1.37 -6.72 5.79
N TRP A 94 2.19 -7.08 6.78
CA TRP A 94 3.36 -6.28 7.14
C TRP A 94 4.39 -6.19 6.01
N HIS A 95 4.56 -7.23 5.19
CA HIS A 95 5.46 -7.17 4.03
C HIS A 95 4.96 -6.15 3.00
N ILE A 96 3.64 -6.16 2.76
CA ILE A 96 2.97 -5.23 1.86
C ILE A 96 3.07 -3.80 2.40
N GLY A 97 2.78 -3.62 3.69
CA GLY A 97 2.89 -2.34 4.39
C GLY A 97 4.30 -1.78 4.37
N ALA A 98 5.32 -2.61 4.59
CA ALA A 98 6.73 -2.22 4.52
C ALA A 98 7.13 -1.78 3.10
N GLY A 99 6.66 -2.49 2.06
CA GLY A 99 6.89 -2.09 0.67
C GLY A 99 6.29 -0.73 0.34
N PHE A 100 5.04 -0.47 0.77
CA PHE A 100 4.42 0.84 0.60
C PHE A 100 5.09 1.93 1.43
N LEU A 101 5.52 1.62 2.65
CA LEU A 101 6.25 2.57 3.48
C LEU A 101 7.55 3.00 2.80
N ALA A 102 8.33 2.04 2.28
CA ALA A 102 9.56 2.33 1.55
C ALA A 102 9.27 3.21 0.31
N ALA A 103 8.27 2.85 -0.49
CA ALA A 103 7.87 3.64 -1.66
C ALA A 103 7.44 5.07 -1.27
N ALA A 104 6.64 5.22 -0.21
CA ALA A 104 6.18 6.51 0.28
C ALA A 104 7.33 7.39 0.79
N LEU A 105 8.31 6.82 1.48
CA LEU A 105 9.50 7.53 1.95
C LEU A 105 10.34 8.03 0.77
N VAL A 106 10.54 7.19 -0.26
CA VAL A 106 11.25 7.59 -1.48
C VAL A 106 10.51 8.75 -2.17
N LEU A 107 9.21 8.59 -2.44
CA LEU A 107 8.42 9.63 -3.10
C LEU A 107 8.34 10.92 -2.28
N GLY A 108 8.20 10.83 -0.95
CA GLY A 108 8.15 11.98 -0.06
C GLY A 108 9.46 12.74 0.00
N PHE A 109 10.59 12.04 0.11
CA PHE A 109 11.91 12.63 0.18
C PHE A 109 12.29 13.38 -1.11
N PHE A 110 12.09 12.75 -2.27
CA PHE A 110 12.40 13.38 -3.55
C PHE A 110 11.33 14.39 -4.00
N GLY A 111 10.06 14.15 -3.67
CA GLY A 111 8.96 15.09 -3.94
C GLY A 111 9.04 16.39 -3.12
N GLY A 112 9.61 16.34 -1.91
CA GLY A 112 9.80 17.53 -1.07
C GLY A 112 10.86 18.47 -1.62
N ARG A 113 12.01 17.91 -2.01
CA ARG A 113 13.14 18.69 -2.56
C ARG A 113 12.87 19.33 -3.91
N THR A 114 11.97 18.73 -4.68
CA THR A 114 11.60 19.21 -6.02
C THR A 114 10.67 20.42 -6.02
N ARG A 115 10.18 20.85 -4.84
CA ARG A 115 9.45 22.11 -4.67
C ARG A 115 10.35 23.31 -4.35
N GLU A 116 11.56 23.06 -3.86
CA GLU A 116 12.50 24.10 -3.42
C GLU A 116 13.50 24.50 -4.51
N ALA A 117 13.57 23.74 -5.61
CA ALA A 117 14.41 24.00 -6.78
C ALA A 117 13.61 24.69 -7.90
#